data_AF-A0A268HB50-F1
#
_entry.id   AF-A0A268HB50-F1
#
_cell.length_a   1.000
_cell.length_b   1.000
_cell.length_c   1.000
_cell.angle_alpha   90.00
_cell.angle_beta   90.00
_cell.angle_gamma   90.00
#
_symmetry.space_group_name_H-M   'P 1'
#
loop_
_entity.id
_entity.type
_entity.pdbx_description
1 polymer ?
#
loop_
_entity_poly.entity_id
_entity_poly.type
_entity_poly.pdbx_seq_one_letter_code
_entity_poly.pdbx_strand_id
1 'polypeptide(L)'
;MTQTDKDTFDVTELYLLAAAFDVEALFGLPDKKLYQLQGEEPWSQAYAKLKNKGVFDKEGSLTKSGGVIIKTLYTYFFSQKYVRINNLMFAFKEKEAEEVIILAETADKTYKLYVMDKPLVLKLLGEKIPLLNREPVEAEKNFLQRELSAEDKEAIKELDVTNDIVNIELFHPRVKP
;
A
#
# COMPACT_ATOMS: atom_id res chain seq x y z
N MET A 1 -17.83 6.14 -2.02
CA MET A 1 -17.03 6.49 -3.21
C MET A 1 -17.26 5.40 -4.24
N THR A 2 -17.92 5.73 -5.34
CA THR A 2 -18.19 4.80 -6.45
C THR A 2 -16.87 4.34 -7.06
N GLN A 3 -16.68 3.02 -7.21
CA GLN A 3 -15.51 2.43 -7.85
C GLN A 3 -15.46 2.86 -9.32
N THR A 4 -14.33 3.40 -9.75
CA THR A 4 -13.97 3.58 -11.15
C THR A 4 -12.69 2.81 -11.41
N ASP A 5 -12.69 1.92 -12.41
CA ASP A 5 -11.52 1.12 -12.84
C ASP A 5 -10.33 1.99 -13.30
N LYS A 6 -10.54 3.30 -13.44
CA LYS A 6 -9.49 4.26 -13.81
C LYS A 6 -8.54 4.60 -12.67
N ASP A 7 -8.92 4.31 -11.42
CA ASP A 7 -8.17 4.72 -10.24
C ASP A 7 -7.39 3.57 -9.59
N THR A 8 -7.43 2.37 -10.19
CA THR A 8 -6.60 1.22 -9.81
C THR A 8 -5.44 1.04 -10.78
N PHE A 9 -4.37 0.39 -10.34
CA PHE A 9 -3.20 0.05 -11.14
C PHE A 9 -2.77 -1.39 -10.88
N ASP A 10 -2.41 -2.10 -11.94
CA ASP A 10 -1.71 -3.37 -11.82
C ASP A 10 -0.23 -3.12 -11.47
N VAL A 11 0.45 -4.16 -11.01
CA VAL A 11 1.87 -4.09 -10.65
C VAL A 11 2.74 -3.63 -11.83
N THR A 12 2.47 -4.15 -13.03
CA THR A 12 3.19 -3.75 -14.25
C THR A 12 2.92 -2.30 -14.65
N GLU A 13 1.70 -1.78 -14.42
CA GLU A 13 1.39 -0.37 -14.64
C GLU A 13 2.21 0.53 -13.71
N LEU A 14 2.28 0.17 -12.41
CA LEU A 14 3.08 0.93 -11.44
C LEU A 14 4.59 0.89 -11.79
N TYR A 15 5.12 -0.27 -12.21
CA TYR A 15 6.51 -0.35 -12.65
C TYR A 15 6.79 0.42 -13.95
N LEU A 16 5.85 0.49 -14.89
CA LEU A 16 5.99 1.35 -16.09
C LEU A 16 6.04 2.83 -15.72
N LEU A 17 5.19 3.27 -14.80
CA LEU A 17 5.21 4.65 -14.30
C LEU A 17 6.51 4.95 -13.53
N ALA A 18 7.00 3.95 -12.79
CA ALA A 18 8.22 4.07 -12.01
C ALA A 18 9.51 4.02 -12.86
N ALA A 19 9.44 3.47 -14.08
CA ALA A 19 10.58 3.44 -15.01
C ALA A 19 11.16 4.83 -15.29
N ALA A 20 10.36 5.91 -15.10
CA ALA A 20 10.82 7.29 -15.20
C ALA A 20 11.94 7.67 -14.21
N PHE A 21 12.17 6.88 -13.15
CA PHE A 21 13.20 7.10 -12.14
C PHE A 21 13.97 5.82 -11.77
N ASP A 22 14.09 4.90 -12.74
CA ASP A 22 14.99 3.73 -12.76
C ASP A 22 14.94 2.84 -11.51
N VAL A 23 13.73 2.38 -11.17
CA VAL A 23 13.47 1.55 -9.98
C VAL A 23 13.35 0.07 -10.32
N GLU A 24 13.97 -0.73 -9.46
CA GLU A 24 13.91 -2.19 -9.49
C GLU A 24 12.89 -2.77 -8.51
N ALA A 25 12.57 -2.05 -7.42
CA ALA A 25 11.57 -2.45 -6.45
C ALA A 25 10.77 -1.25 -5.92
N LEU A 26 9.46 -1.42 -5.74
CA LEU A 26 8.60 -0.48 -5.03
C LEU A 26 8.13 -1.12 -3.72
N PHE A 27 8.22 -0.39 -2.62
CA PHE A 27 7.76 -0.90 -1.32
C PHE A 27 6.28 -1.32 -1.40
N GLY A 28 5.97 -2.54 -0.95
CA GLY A 28 4.62 -3.09 -0.98
C GLY A 28 4.20 -3.76 -2.28
N LEU A 29 5.03 -3.73 -3.33
CA LEU A 29 4.76 -4.47 -4.57
C LEU A 29 5.57 -5.77 -4.66
N PRO A 30 5.06 -6.79 -5.40
CA PRO A 30 5.84 -7.94 -5.79
C PRO A 30 7.07 -7.55 -6.62
N ASP A 31 8.09 -8.41 -6.62
CA ASP A 31 9.34 -8.19 -7.37
C ASP A 31 9.06 -8.04 -8.87
N LYS A 32 9.61 -6.96 -9.47
CA LYS A 32 9.57 -6.65 -10.90
C LYS A 32 9.99 -7.83 -11.77
N LYS A 33 10.96 -8.64 -11.31
CA LYS A 33 11.49 -9.80 -12.02
C LYS A 33 10.42 -10.85 -12.34
N LEU A 34 9.41 -11.01 -11.47
CA LEU A 34 8.32 -11.96 -11.69
C LEU A 34 7.55 -11.68 -12.99
N TYR A 35 7.49 -10.41 -13.40
CA TYR A 35 6.80 -9.97 -14.61
C TYR A 35 7.74 -9.87 -15.81
N GLN A 36 9.02 -9.58 -15.60
CA GLN A 36 10.03 -9.63 -16.68
C GLN A 36 10.17 -11.04 -17.26
N LEU A 37 10.10 -12.06 -16.40
CA LEU A 37 10.16 -13.47 -16.82
C LEU A 37 8.98 -13.92 -17.70
N GLN A 38 7.88 -13.16 -17.70
CA GLN A 38 6.68 -13.43 -18.50
C GLN A 38 6.77 -12.84 -19.93
N GLY A 39 7.86 -12.14 -20.26
CA GLY A 39 8.06 -11.51 -21.56
C GLY A 39 7.40 -10.14 -21.69
N GLU A 40 7.19 -9.68 -22.93
CA GLU A 40 6.75 -8.30 -23.23
C GLU A 40 5.23 -8.08 -23.11
N GLU A 41 4.44 -9.15 -23.12
CA GLU A 41 2.98 -9.06 -23.17
C GLU A 41 2.38 -8.32 -21.95
N PRO A 42 2.73 -8.64 -20.69
CA PRO A 42 2.19 -7.93 -19.53
C PRO A 42 2.48 -6.42 -19.55
N TRP A 43 3.62 -6.04 -20.12
CA TRP A 43 4.04 -4.63 -20.24
C TRP A 43 3.27 -3.90 -21.33
N SER A 44 3.07 -4.56 -22.48
CA SER A 44 2.28 -4.01 -23.58
C SER A 44 0.82 -3.79 -23.16
N GLN A 45 0.24 -4.74 -22.43
CA GLN A 45 -1.11 -4.62 -21.87
C GLN A 45 -1.19 -3.49 -20.83
N ALA A 46 -0.21 -3.38 -19.93
CA ALA A 46 -0.15 -2.30 -18.95
C ALA A 46 -0.07 -0.92 -19.61
N TYR A 47 0.75 -0.76 -20.66
CA TYR A 47 0.83 0.48 -21.41
C TYR A 47 -0.51 0.86 -22.07
N ALA A 48 -1.21 -0.12 -22.67
CA ALA A 48 -2.54 0.10 -23.23
C ALA A 48 -3.56 0.52 -22.15
N LYS A 49 -3.52 -0.08 -20.95
CA LYS A 49 -4.35 0.31 -19.81
C LYS A 49 -4.05 1.75 -19.37
N LEU A 50 -2.78 2.13 -19.25
CA LEU A 50 -2.37 3.50 -18.89
C LEU A 50 -2.84 4.55 -19.91
N LYS A 51 -2.83 4.22 -21.22
CA LYS A 51 -3.46 5.06 -22.26
C LYS A 51 -4.97 5.19 -22.06
N ASN A 52 -5.67 4.08 -21.83
CA ASN A 52 -7.13 4.09 -21.61
C ASN A 52 -7.52 4.85 -20.33
N LYS A 53 -6.65 4.88 -19.33
CA LYS A 53 -6.79 5.66 -18.09
C LYS A 53 -6.46 7.14 -18.27
N GLY A 54 -5.89 7.54 -19.42
CA GLY A 54 -5.49 8.93 -19.71
C GLY A 54 -4.22 9.37 -18.99
N VAL A 55 -3.39 8.43 -18.54
CA VAL A 55 -2.04 8.72 -18.03
C VAL A 55 -1.13 9.13 -19.17
N PHE A 56 -1.28 8.44 -20.31
CA PHE A 56 -0.72 8.85 -21.60
C PHE A 56 -1.85 9.27 -22.54
N ASP A 57 -1.57 10.22 -23.43
CA ASP A 57 -2.48 10.58 -24.51
C ASP A 57 -2.46 9.56 -25.66
N LYS A 58 -3.22 9.83 -26.72
CA LYS A 58 -3.35 8.90 -27.86
C LYS A 58 -2.01 8.73 -28.57
N GLU A 59 -1.26 9.81 -28.67
CA GLU A 59 0.06 9.92 -29.26
C GLU A 59 1.14 9.23 -28.40
N GLY A 60 0.84 8.95 -27.13
CA GLY A 60 1.72 8.28 -26.18
C GLY A 60 2.53 9.23 -25.30
N SER A 61 2.25 10.52 -25.35
CA SER A 61 2.88 11.52 -24.49
C SER A 61 2.23 11.53 -23.10
N LEU A 62 3.02 11.89 -22.09
CA LEU A 62 2.55 11.97 -20.71
C LEU A 62 1.57 13.13 -20.53
N THR A 63 0.40 12.85 -19.97
CA THR A 63 -0.59 13.89 -19.65
C THR A 63 -0.25 14.61 -18.34
N LYS A 64 -0.89 15.75 -18.06
CA LYS A 64 -0.72 16.45 -16.77
C LYS A 64 -1.10 15.56 -15.57
N SER A 65 -2.21 14.83 -15.67
CA SER A 65 -2.64 13.88 -14.63
C SER A 65 -1.64 12.73 -14.49
N GLY A 66 -1.13 12.20 -15.61
CA GLY A 66 -0.04 11.23 -15.60
C GLY A 66 1.20 11.73 -14.86
N GLY A 67 1.60 12.98 -15.13
CA GLY A 67 2.73 13.61 -14.44
C GLY A 67 2.54 13.75 -12.93
N VAL A 68 1.32 14.06 -12.47
CA VAL A 68 0.99 14.06 -11.04
C VAL A 68 1.15 12.67 -10.43
N ILE A 69 0.66 11.62 -11.10
CA ILE A 69 0.78 10.24 -10.62
C ILE A 69 2.26 9.82 -10.52
N ILE A 70 3.05 10.07 -11.56
CA ILE A 70 4.49 9.75 -11.56
C ILE A 70 5.21 10.50 -10.44
N LYS A 71 4.91 11.79 -10.24
CA LYS A 71 5.50 12.58 -9.15
C LYS A 71 5.13 12.03 -7.76
N THR A 72 3.88 11.61 -7.57
CA THR A 72 3.43 10.99 -6.32
C THR A 72 4.15 9.67 -6.10
N LEU A 73 4.28 8.82 -7.13
CA LEU A 73 4.99 7.55 -7.04
C LEU A 73 6.50 7.72 -6.79
N TYR A 74 7.11 8.73 -7.40
CA TYR A 74 8.49 9.14 -7.12
C TYR A 74 8.66 9.51 -5.64
N THR A 75 7.75 10.35 -5.12
CA THR A 75 7.77 10.77 -3.71
C THR A 75 7.54 9.58 -2.78
N TYR A 76 6.65 8.65 -3.16
CA TYR A 76 6.43 7.41 -2.44
C TYR A 76 7.73 6.62 -2.33
N PHE A 77 8.40 6.34 -3.47
CA PHE A 77 9.63 5.54 -3.53
C PHE A 77 10.76 6.09 -2.67
N PHE A 78 10.98 7.40 -2.69
CA PHE A 78 12.05 8.06 -1.92
C PHE A 78 11.70 8.33 -0.45
N SER A 79 10.56 7.85 0.04
CA SER A 79 10.22 7.92 1.45
C SER A 79 11.27 7.20 2.31
N GLN A 80 11.74 7.85 3.38
CA GLN A 80 12.64 7.25 4.37
C GLN A 80 11.92 6.45 5.44
N LYS A 81 10.57 6.50 5.44
CA LYS A 81 9.76 5.83 6.44
C LYS A 81 8.53 5.25 5.79
N TYR A 82 8.37 3.94 5.94
CA TYR A 82 7.16 3.26 5.57
C TYR A 82 6.53 2.60 6.79
N VAL A 83 5.20 2.56 6.79
CA VAL A 83 4.42 1.74 7.70
C VAL A 83 3.50 0.90 6.83
N ARG A 84 3.39 -0.39 7.13
CA ARG A 84 2.35 -1.24 6.55
C ARG A 84 1.35 -1.59 7.63
N ILE A 85 0.07 -1.38 7.35
CA ILE A 85 -1.02 -1.87 8.18
C ILE A 85 -1.91 -2.73 7.29
N ASN A 86 -1.87 -4.04 7.50
CA ASN A 86 -2.54 -5.02 6.64
C ASN A 86 -2.19 -4.82 5.14
N ASN A 87 -3.16 -4.41 4.32
CA ASN A 87 -3.04 -4.15 2.88
C ASN A 87 -2.78 -2.67 2.52
N LEU A 88 -2.57 -1.81 3.53
CA LEU A 88 -2.27 -0.39 3.36
C LEU A 88 -0.79 -0.13 3.60
N MET A 89 -0.11 0.43 2.60
CA MET A 89 1.30 0.82 2.68
C MET A 89 1.40 2.34 2.69
N PHE A 90 1.88 2.89 3.79
CA PHE A 90 2.01 4.31 4.05
C PHE A 90 3.45 4.76 3.81
N ALA A 91 3.64 5.81 3.02
CA ALA A 91 4.94 6.46 2.80
C ALA A 91 4.87 7.91 3.30
N PHE A 92 5.80 8.28 4.17
CA PHE A 92 5.82 9.59 4.82
C PHE A 92 6.73 10.55 4.06
N LYS A 93 6.19 11.69 3.66
CA LYS A 93 6.96 12.75 3.00
C LYS A 93 7.90 13.40 4.02
N GLU A 94 9.16 13.65 3.64
CA GLU A 94 10.09 14.41 4.48
C GLU A 94 9.76 15.91 4.49
N LYS A 95 9.34 16.44 3.34
CA LYS A 95 8.88 17.81 3.14
C LYS A 95 7.36 17.76 2.99
N GLU A 96 6.65 18.70 3.62
CA GLU A 96 5.18 18.68 3.77
C GLU A 96 4.71 17.62 4.76
N ALA A 97 5.00 17.88 6.05
CA ALA A 97 4.79 16.94 7.15
C ALA A 97 3.31 16.66 7.47
N GLU A 98 2.33 17.24 6.78
CA GLU A 98 0.91 17.04 7.08
C GLU A 98 0.24 15.98 6.22
N GLU A 99 0.84 15.57 5.10
CA GLU A 99 0.30 14.55 4.21
C GLU A 99 1.03 13.21 4.33
N VAL A 100 0.36 12.13 3.93
CA VAL A 100 0.94 10.80 3.75
C VAL A 100 0.46 10.23 2.41
N ILE A 101 1.35 9.52 1.73
CA ILE A 101 1.02 8.79 0.50
C ILE A 101 0.65 7.37 0.90
N ILE A 102 -0.46 6.85 0.36
CA ILE A 102 -0.94 5.50 0.67
C ILE A 102 -1.04 4.71 -0.63
N LEU A 103 -0.37 3.57 -0.66
CA LEU A 103 -0.56 2.54 -1.66
C LEU A 103 -1.42 1.44 -1.03
N ALA A 104 -2.65 1.28 -1.50
CA ALA A 104 -3.61 0.32 -0.97
C ALA A 104 -3.81 -0.84 -1.94
N GLU A 105 -3.48 -2.06 -1.52
CA GLU A 105 -3.73 -3.29 -2.28
C GLU A 105 -5.23 -3.67 -2.15
N THR A 106 -5.89 -3.96 -3.26
CA THR A 106 -7.27 -4.41 -3.32
C THR A 106 -7.37 -5.94 -3.26
N ALA A 107 -8.58 -6.47 -3.09
CA ALA A 107 -8.81 -7.91 -3.13
C ALA A 107 -8.37 -8.54 -4.46
N ASP A 108 -8.50 -7.81 -5.57
CA ASP A 108 -8.13 -8.26 -6.92
C ASP A 108 -6.62 -8.11 -7.22
N LYS A 109 -5.79 -7.89 -6.19
CA LYS A 109 -4.34 -7.69 -6.35
C LYS A 109 -3.95 -6.50 -7.24
N THR A 110 -4.84 -5.52 -7.33
CA THR A 110 -4.59 -4.21 -7.93
C THR A 110 -4.35 -3.17 -6.84
N TYR A 111 -3.87 -2.00 -7.21
CA TYR A 111 -3.40 -1.01 -6.24
C TYR A 111 -4.02 0.35 -6.49
N LYS A 112 -4.29 1.09 -5.41
CA LYS A 112 -4.74 2.48 -5.47
C LYS A 112 -3.72 3.38 -4.78
N LEU A 113 -3.46 4.54 -5.39
CA LEU A 113 -2.52 5.52 -4.88
C LEU A 113 -3.29 6.74 -4.37
N TYR A 114 -3.13 7.05 -3.08
CA TYR A 114 -3.78 8.17 -2.42
C TYR A 114 -2.75 9.13 -1.83
N VAL A 115 -3.10 10.41 -1.76
CA VAL A 115 -2.43 11.41 -0.93
C VAL A 115 -3.49 11.94 0.03
N MET A 116 -3.25 11.87 1.34
CA MET A 116 -4.22 12.27 2.35
C MET A 116 -3.54 12.99 3.51
N ASP A 117 -4.27 13.93 4.11
CA ASP A 117 -3.85 14.58 5.35
C ASP A 117 -3.82 13.57 6.51
N LYS A 118 -2.77 13.65 7.33
CA LYS A 118 -2.56 12.76 8.48
C LYS A 118 -3.75 12.73 9.45
N PRO A 119 -4.42 13.84 9.79
CA PRO A 119 -5.64 13.79 10.63
C PRO A 119 -6.75 12.94 10.01
N LEU A 120 -6.93 12.99 8.69
CA LEU A 120 -7.93 12.15 8.00
C LEU A 120 -7.52 10.69 8.01
N VAL A 121 -6.23 10.40 7.89
CA VAL A 121 -5.70 9.03 8.00
C VAL A 121 -5.94 8.47 9.39
N LEU A 122 -5.67 9.24 10.44
CA LEU A 122 -5.92 8.81 11.82
C LEU A 122 -7.41 8.51 12.05
N LYS A 123 -8.29 9.37 11.54
CA LYS A 123 -9.74 9.12 11.57
C LYS A 123 -10.10 7.83 10.83
N LEU A 124 -9.58 7.63 9.62
CA LEU A 124 -9.82 6.43 8.82
C LEU A 124 -9.34 5.16 9.55
N LEU A 125 -8.15 5.19 10.15
CA LEU A 125 -7.63 4.07 10.92
C LEU A 125 -8.52 3.76 12.12
N GLY A 126 -8.98 4.77 12.85
CA GLY A 126 -9.90 4.59 13.97
C GLY A 126 -11.28 4.04 13.57
N GLU A 127 -11.77 4.37 12.38
CA GLU A 127 -13.05 3.87 11.86
C GLU A 127 -12.94 2.47 11.24
N LYS A 128 -11.80 2.14 10.63
CA LYS A 128 -11.61 0.90 9.85
C LYS A 128 -10.86 -0.19 10.58
N ILE A 129 -10.20 0.13 11.68
CA ILE A 129 -9.46 -0.82 12.50
C ILE A 129 -10.07 -0.82 13.89
N PRO A 130 -11.08 -1.67 14.14
CA PRO A 130 -11.82 -1.68 15.41
C PRO A 130 -10.91 -1.85 16.64
N LEU A 131 -9.77 -2.53 16.48
CA LEU A 131 -8.78 -2.74 17.53
C LEU A 131 -8.19 -1.43 18.09
N LEU A 132 -8.10 -0.37 17.28
CA LEU A 132 -7.45 0.89 17.71
C LEU A 132 -8.30 1.72 18.66
N ASN A 133 -9.62 1.55 18.64
CA ASN A 133 -10.58 2.37 19.40
C ASN A 133 -11.41 1.55 20.40
N ARG A 134 -11.17 0.24 20.52
CA ARG A 134 -11.89 -0.58 21.50
C ARG A 134 -11.24 -0.49 22.87
N GLU A 135 -12.07 -0.54 23.89
CA GLU A 135 -11.58 -0.80 25.24
C GLU A 135 -11.14 -2.26 25.37
N PRO A 136 -10.05 -2.54 26.09
CA PRO A 136 -9.66 -3.91 26.41
C PRO A 136 -10.73 -4.55 27.29
N VAL A 137 -11.12 -5.78 26.98
CA VAL A 137 -12.04 -6.54 27.85
C VAL A 137 -11.33 -6.97 29.13
N GLU A 138 -12.06 -7.28 30.18
CA GLU A 138 -11.48 -7.62 31.50
C GLU A 138 -10.42 -8.73 31.43
N ALA A 139 -10.63 -9.73 30.58
CA ALA A 139 -9.68 -10.83 30.38
C ALA A 139 -8.34 -10.37 29.76
N GLU A 140 -8.33 -9.27 29.02
CA GLU A 140 -7.14 -8.72 28.36
C GLU A 140 -6.32 -7.83 29.29
N LYS A 141 -6.97 -7.20 30.28
CA LYS A 141 -6.30 -6.32 31.26
C LYS A 141 -5.22 -7.03 32.06
N ASN A 142 -5.41 -8.32 32.33
CA ASN A 142 -4.48 -9.16 33.10
C ASN A 142 -3.88 -10.30 32.27
N PHE A 143 -4.00 -10.27 30.94
CA PHE A 143 -3.60 -11.39 30.07
C PHE A 143 -2.13 -11.78 30.23
N LEU A 144 -1.22 -10.81 30.35
CA LEU A 144 0.21 -11.08 30.56
C LEU A 144 0.57 -11.46 32.01
N GLN A 145 -0.38 -11.36 32.95
CA GLN A 145 -0.17 -11.63 34.37
C GLN A 145 -0.75 -12.97 34.81
N ARG A 146 -1.49 -13.66 33.95
CA ARG A 146 -2.05 -15.00 34.20
C ARG A 146 -1.21 -16.07 33.52
N GLU A 147 -1.13 -17.24 34.12
CA GLU A 147 -0.61 -18.41 33.43
C GLU A 147 -1.54 -18.77 32.26
N LEU A 148 -0.93 -19.14 31.12
CA LEU A 148 -1.66 -19.63 29.95
C LEU A 148 -2.27 -20.99 30.28
N SER A 149 -3.59 -21.10 30.15
CA SER A 149 -4.31 -22.36 30.34
C SER A 149 -3.95 -23.35 29.22
N ALA A 150 -4.32 -24.63 29.38
CA ALA A 150 -4.18 -25.60 28.31
C ALA A 150 -5.00 -25.21 27.06
N GLU A 151 -6.20 -24.63 27.27
CA GLU A 151 -7.07 -24.12 26.21
C GLU A 151 -6.46 -22.92 25.47
N ASP A 152 -5.83 -21.97 26.19
CA ASP A 152 -5.13 -20.85 25.52
C ASP A 152 -3.99 -21.36 24.63
N LYS A 153 -3.26 -22.39 25.10
CA LYS A 153 -2.15 -22.99 24.34
C LYS A 153 -2.63 -23.74 23.11
N GLU A 154 -3.83 -24.32 23.14
CA GLU A 154 -4.44 -24.92 21.94
C GLU A 154 -5.00 -23.85 21.01
N ALA A 155 -5.70 -22.84 21.53
CA ALA A 155 -6.20 -21.72 20.74
C ALA A 155 -5.10 -20.97 20.01
N ILE A 156 -3.91 -20.78 20.63
CA ILE A 156 -2.75 -20.16 19.98
C ILE A 156 -2.21 -21.01 18.82
N LYS A 157 -2.30 -22.34 18.91
CA LYS A 157 -1.88 -23.25 17.82
C LYS A 157 -2.88 -23.26 16.66
N GLU A 158 -4.14 -23.01 16.96
CA GLU A 158 -5.23 -22.89 15.98
C GLU A 158 -5.50 -21.45 15.55
N LEU A 159 -4.63 -20.48 15.91
CA LEU A 159 -4.74 -19.10 15.46
C LEU A 159 -4.59 -19.04 13.93
N ASP A 160 -5.73 -19.12 13.26
CA ASP A 160 -5.87 -18.79 11.85
C ASP A 160 -5.88 -17.26 11.70
N VAL A 161 -5.38 -16.75 10.58
CA VAL A 161 -5.28 -15.30 10.37
C VAL A 161 -6.67 -14.75 10.09
N THR A 162 -7.40 -14.34 11.14
CA THR A 162 -8.73 -13.73 11.02
C THR A 162 -8.65 -12.23 10.70
N ASN A 163 -9.75 -11.66 10.21
CA ASN A 163 -9.86 -10.22 9.90
C ASN A 163 -9.78 -9.29 11.13
N ASP A 164 -9.76 -9.86 12.34
CA ASP A 164 -9.64 -9.12 13.60
C ASP A 164 -8.19 -8.86 14.00
N ILE A 165 -7.24 -9.35 13.19
CA ILE A 165 -5.80 -9.18 13.40
C ILE A 165 -5.32 -7.94 12.65
N VAL A 166 -4.57 -7.10 13.36
CA VAL A 166 -3.88 -5.95 12.79
C VAL A 166 -2.40 -6.29 12.71
N ASN A 167 -1.88 -6.46 11.49
CA ASN A 167 -0.44 -6.52 11.28
C ASN A 167 0.10 -5.11 11.07
N ILE A 168 1.05 -4.68 11.89
CA ILE A 168 1.74 -3.39 11.76
C ILE A 168 3.23 -3.64 11.61
N GLU A 169 3.78 -3.20 10.48
CA GLU A 169 5.20 -3.32 10.16
C GLU A 169 5.80 -1.94 9.91
N LEU A 170 7.01 -1.69 10.42
CA LEU A 170 7.71 -0.42 10.28
C LEU A 170 9.02 -0.62 9.51
N PHE A 171 9.23 0.20 8.49
CA PHE A 171 10.43 0.13 7.65
C PHE A 171 11.09 1.51 7.55
N HIS A 172 12.41 1.52 7.69
CA HIS A 172 13.24 2.73 7.58
C HIS A 172 14.34 2.50 6.53
N PRO A 173 14.00 2.49 5.23
CA PRO A 173 14.97 2.29 4.18
C PRO A 173 15.98 3.44 4.13
N ARG A 174 17.22 3.12 3.76
CA ARG A 174 18.32 4.10 3.63
C ARG A 174 18.52 4.54 2.19
N VAL A 175 17.44 4.77 1.44
CA VAL A 175 17.51 5.11 0.00
C VAL A 175 17.57 6.63 -0.14
N LYS A 176 18.72 7.20 -0.48
CA LYS A 176 18.83 8.66 -0.69
C LYS A 176 18.32 9.05 -2.09
N PRO A 177 17.64 10.21 -2.23
CA PRO A 177 17.26 10.79 -3.53
C PRO A 177 18.43 11.03 -4.47
#